data_AF-A0A1F7RNV9-F1
#
_entry.id   AF-A0A1F7RNV9-F1
#
_cell.length_a   1.000
_cell.length_b   1.000
_cell.length_c   1.000
_cell.angle_alpha   90.00
_cell.angle_beta   90.00
_cell.angle_gamma   90.00
#
_symmetry.space_group_name_H-M   'P 1'
#
loop_
_entity.id
_entity.type
_entity.pdbx_description
1 polymer ?
#
loop_
_entity_poly.entity_id
_entity_poly.type
_entity_poly.pdbx_seq_one_letter_code
_entity_poly.pdbx_strand_id
1 'polypeptide(L)'
;MIFEADKKTLISNIEQIVTPILQDAGFELVEVQLSGMGRSRVLRIFIDSEDGVTIRDCVKMSEEMSVNLDVANPLEGSYILEVSSPGLDRPLQKERDFRRCIGKKIYLNLKNPCNNETELTGQLIKAENGLLTIKCGKTKLYEISLQEIQKAKIQF
;
A
#
# COMPACT_ATOMS: atom_id res chain seq x y z
N MET A 1 -11.58 -20.72 -1.21
CA MET A 1 -10.22 -21.01 -0.71
C MET A 1 -9.20 -21.18 -1.85
N ILE A 2 -9.53 -21.82 -2.98
CA ILE A 2 -8.57 -21.99 -4.11
C ILE A 2 -8.27 -20.65 -4.84
N PHE A 3 -9.30 -19.85 -5.15
CA PHE A 3 -9.16 -18.55 -5.84
C PHE A 3 -8.27 -17.50 -5.13
N GLU A 4 -8.22 -17.50 -3.80
CA GLU A 4 -7.49 -16.49 -3.02
C GLU A 4 -5.97 -16.71 -3.10
N ALA A 5 -5.55 -17.98 -3.09
CA ALA A 5 -4.14 -18.37 -3.17
C ALA A 5 -3.57 -18.13 -4.57
N ASP A 6 -4.36 -18.41 -5.60
CA ASP A 6 -4.00 -18.11 -6.99
C ASP A 6 -3.88 -16.61 -7.22
N LYS A 7 -4.82 -15.82 -6.67
CA LYS A 7 -4.77 -14.35 -6.74
C LYS A 7 -3.52 -13.78 -6.08
N LYS A 8 -3.14 -14.29 -4.90
CA LYS A 8 -1.95 -13.83 -4.17
C LYS A 8 -0.67 -14.15 -4.94
N THR A 9 -0.56 -15.34 -5.50
CA THR A 9 0.60 -15.77 -6.31
C THR A 9 0.72 -14.90 -7.55
N LEU A 10 -0.39 -14.64 -8.23
CA LEU A 10 -0.45 -13.77 -9.39
C LEU A 10 -0.03 -12.33 -9.08
N ILE A 11 -0.53 -11.75 -7.97
CA ILE A 11 -0.11 -10.42 -7.52
C ILE A 11 1.39 -10.40 -7.28
N SER A 12 1.94 -11.40 -6.59
CA SER A 12 3.39 -11.49 -6.34
C SER A 12 4.21 -11.56 -7.63
N ASN A 13 3.73 -12.27 -8.66
CA ASN A 13 4.41 -12.32 -9.95
C ASN A 13 4.39 -10.96 -10.66
N ILE A 14 3.27 -10.24 -10.60
CA ILE A 14 3.17 -8.89 -11.15
C ILE A 14 4.11 -7.94 -10.42
N GLU A 15 4.14 -7.98 -9.08
CA GLU A 15 5.06 -7.19 -8.26
C GLU A 15 6.52 -7.42 -8.67
N GLN A 16 6.92 -8.67 -8.94
CA GLN A 16 8.27 -9.00 -9.39
C GLN A 16 8.61 -8.42 -10.77
N ILE A 17 7.63 -8.33 -11.67
CA ILE A 17 7.81 -7.76 -13.01
C ILE A 17 7.96 -6.23 -12.93
N VAL A 18 7.11 -5.57 -12.15
CA VAL A 18 7.00 -4.10 -12.18
C VAL A 18 7.95 -3.39 -11.22
N THR A 19 8.38 -4.05 -10.14
CA THR A 19 9.31 -3.48 -9.17
C THR A 19 10.62 -2.98 -9.80
N PRO A 20 11.37 -3.77 -10.62
CA PRO A 20 12.62 -3.29 -11.20
C PRO A 20 12.42 -2.09 -12.12
N ILE A 21 11.34 -2.08 -12.92
CA ILE A 21 10.98 -0.97 -13.83
C ILE A 21 10.79 0.33 -13.03
N LEU A 22 10.02 0.25 -11.94
CA LEU A 22 9.76 1.39 -11.07
C LEU A 22 11.06 1.88 -10.41
N GLN A 23 11.87 0.96 -9.90
CA GLN A 23 13.14 1.29 -9.23
C GLN A 23 14.12 2.00 -10.17
N ASP A 24 14.27 1.50 -11.41
CA ASP A 24 15.11 2.13 -12.43
C ASP A 24 14.63 3.54 -12.80
N ALA A 25 13.32 3.77 -12.71
CA ALA A 25 12.70 5.08 -12.94
C ALA A 25 12.67 5.99 -11.69
N GLY A 26 13.18 5.55 -10.54
CA GLY A 26 13.19 6.32 -9.29
C GLY A 26 11.86 6.31 -8.52
N PHE A 27 10.95 5.39 -8.85
CA PHE A 27 9.69 5.16 -8.16
C PHE A 27 9.73 3.90 -7.31
N GLU A 28 8.80 3.81 -6.38
CA GLU A 28 8.57 2.62 -5.58
C GLU A 28 7.18 2.07 -5.80
N LEU A 29 7.09 0.73 -5.75
CA LEU A 29 5.82 0.03 -5.71
C LEU A 29 5.21 0.14 -4.31
N VAL A 30 3.99 0.66 -4.24
CA VAL A 30 3.21 0.76 -3.00
C VAL A 30 2.32 -0.46 -2.83
N GLU A 31 1.51 -0.77 -3.85
CA GLU A 31 0.54 -1.87 -3.82
C GLU A 31 0.12 -2.25 -5.23
N VAL A 32 -0.15 -3.54 -5.45
CA VAL A 32 -0.82 -4.04 -6.66
C VAL A 32 -2.21 -4.55 -6.27
N GLN A 33 -3.24 -4.00 -6.92
CA GLN A 33 -4.62 -4.40 -6.71
C GLN A 33 -5.19 -4.99 -7.98
N LEU A 34 -5.83 -6.14 -7.83
CA LEU A 34 -6.60 -6.77 -8.89
C LEU A 34 -8.09 -6.81 -8.49
N SER A 35 -8.91 -6.19 -9.32
CA SER A 35 -10.36 -6.08 -9.12
C SER A 35 -11.14 -6.39 -10.40
N GLY A 36 -12.45 -6.59 -10.24
CA GLY A 36 -13.34 -6.98 -11.35
C GLY A 36 -13.15 -8.44 -11.80
N MET A 37 -13.91 -8.84 -12.82
CA MET A 37 -13.88 -10.17 -13.43
C MET A 37 -14.13 -10.07 -14.94
N GLY A 38 -13.63 -11.05 -15.69
CA GLY A 38 -13.82 -11.12 -17.15
C GLY A 38 -13.27 -9.89 -17.87
N ARG A 39 -14.08 -9.29 -18.76
CA ARG A 39 -13.70 -8.10 -19.55
C ARG A 39 -13.61 -6.80 -18.74
N SER A 40 -14.10 -6.78 -17.51
CA SER A 40 -14.05 -5.60 -16.62
C SER A 40 -12.94 -5.70 -15.58
N ARG A 41 -11.92 -6.53 -15.84
CA ARG A 41 -10.79 -6.72 -14.93
C ARG A 41 -9.90 -5.48 -14.94
N VAL A 42 -9.56 -4.98 -13.76
CA VAL A 42 -8.67 -3.82 -13.58
C VAL A 42 -7.46 -4.26 -12.78
N LEU A 43 -6.29 -4.08 -13.36
CA LEU A 43 -4.99 -4.15 -12.69
C LEU A 43 -4.57 -2.74 -12.32
N ARG A 44 -4.63 -2.41 -11.03
CA ARG A 44 -4.20 -1.11 -10.52
C ARG A 44 -2.86 -1.24 -9.82
N ILE A 45 -1.90 -0.42 -10.22
CA ILE A 45 -0.56 -0.35 -9.65
C ILE A 45 -0.41 1.00 -8.97
N PHE A 46 -0.18 0.97 -7.66
CA PHE A 46 0.11 2.17 -6.89
C PHE A 46 1.60 2.42 -6.84
N ILE A 47 2.02 3.60 -7.28
CA ILE A 47 3.42 4.02 -7.31
C ILE A 47 3.63 5.22 -6.42
N ASP A 48 4.87 5.41 -5.98
CA ASP A 48 5.25 6.56 -5.19
C ASP A 48 6.70 6.99 -5.40
N SER A 49 7.05 8.17 -4.91
CA SER A 49 8.43 8.65 -4.82
C SER A 49 8.57 9.57 -3.59
N GLU A 50 9.80 9.97 -3.26
CA GLU A 50 10.02 10.96 -2.18
C GLU A 50 9.52 12.36 -2.56
N ASP A 51 9.64 12.73 -3.84
CA ASP A 51 9.21 14.03 -4.37
C ASP A 51 7.71 14.06 -4.74
N GLY A 52 7.02 12.94 -4.58
CA GLY A 52 5.64 12.75 -5.01
C GLY A 52 5.51 12.36 -6.48
N VAL A 53 4.33 11.87 -6.82
CA VAL A 53 4.02 11.34 -8.16
C VAL A 53 3.09 12.29 -8.89
N THR A 54 3.48 12.73 -10.08
CA THR A 54 2.66 13.55 -10.96
C THR A 54 1.84 12.68 -11.91
N ILE A 55 0.83 13.28 -12.55
CA ILE A 55 0.03 12.59 -13.59
C ILE A 55 0.92 12.15 -14.75
N ARG A 56 1.96 12.92 -15.10
CA ARG A 56 2.90 12.56 -16.17
C ARG A 56 3.70 11.32 -15.84
N ASP A 57 4.08 11.18 -14.56
CA ASP A 57 4.78 9.99 -14.08
C ASP A 57 3.89 8.75 -14.20
N CYS A 58 2.62 8.86 -13.79
CA CYS A 58 1.66 7.77 -13.97
C CYS A 58 1.51 7.34 -15.43
N VAL A 59 1.40 8.30 -16.36
CA VAL A 59 1.30 8.00 -17.81
C VAL A 59 2.55 7.29 -18.30
N LYS A 60 3.74 7.83 -18.01
CA LYS A 60 5.02 7.25 -18.42
C LYS A 60 5.17 5.83 -17.89
N MET A 61 4.91 5.61 -16.61
CA MET A 61 5.02 4.29 -15.98
C MET A 61 3.95 3.33 -16.48
N SER A 62 2.76 3.82 -16.82
CA SER A 62 1.72 2.99 -17.44
C SER A 62 2.16 2.47 -18.80
N GLU A 63 2.75 3.30 -19.65
CA GLU A 63 3.24 2.88 -20.97
C GLU A 63 4.37 1.84 -20.83
N GLU A 64 5.33 2.10 -19.96
CA GLU A 64 6.50 1.23 -19.76
C GLU A 64 6.13 -0.12 -19.14
N MET A 65 5.28 -0.12 -18.12
CA MET A 65 4.79 -1.36 -17.50
C MET A 65 3.88 -2.14 -18.43
N SER A 66 3.06 -1.49 -19.26
CA SER A 66 2.20 -2.19 -20.23
C SER A 66 3.02 -3.07 -21.17
N VAL A 67 4.11 -2.54 -21.73
CA VAL A 67 4.99 -3.30 -22.64
C VAL A 67 5.58 -4.53 -21.95
N ASN A 68 6.06 -4.37 -20.72
CA ASN A 68 6.68 -5.47 -19.96
C ASN A 68 5.65 -6.52 -19.51
N LEU A 69 4.45 -6.09 -19.11
CA LEU A 69 3.36 -6.97 -18.73
C LEU A 69 2.80 -7.74 -19.94
N ASP A 70 2.79 -7.13 -21.13
CA ASP A 70 2.39 -7.81 -22.37
C ASP A 70 3.41 -8.90 -22.77
N VAL A 71 4.71 -8.64 -22.60
CA VAL A 71 5.77 -9.64 -22.86
C VAL A 71 5.72 -10.78 -21.85
N ALA A 72 5.60 -10.48 -20.56
CA ALA A 72 5.55 -11.49 -19.51
C ALA A 72 4.22 -12.24 -19.47
N ASN A 73 3.15 -11.62 -19.97
CA ASN A 73 1.77 -12.11 -20.00
C ASN A 73 1.32 -12.85 -18.72
N PRO A 74 1.42 -12.22 -17.53
CA PRO A 74 1.12 -12.90 -16.26
C PRO A 74 -0.39 -13.11 -16.05
N LEU A 75 -1.24 -12.41 -16.80
CA LEU A 75 -2.69 -12.35 -16.63
C LEU A 75 -3.39 -12.92 -17.86
N GLU A 76 -4.17 -13.99 -17.66
CA GLU A 76 -5.05 -14.47 -18.73
C GLU A 76 -6.21 -13.49 -18.98
N GLY A 77 -6.48 -13.23 -20.26
CA GLY A 77 -7.58 -12.38 -20.71
C GLY A 77 -7.25 -10.89 -20.76
N SER A 78 -8.24 -10.09 -21.16
CA SER A 78 -8.09 -8.63 -21.21
C SER A 78 -8.23 -8.01 -19.82
N TYR A 79 -7.51 -6.93 -19.59
CA TYR A 79 -7.59 -6.11 -18.39
C TYR A 79 -7.32 -4.64 -18.75
N ILE A 80 -7.74 -3.74 -17.86
CA ILE A 80 -7.38 -2.32 -17.89
C ILE A 80 -6.21 -2.13 -16.91
N LEU A 81 -5.10 -1.57 -17.40
CA LEU A 81 -4.00 -1.14 -16.55
C LEU A 81 -4.27 0.27 -16.04
N GLU A 82 -4.20 0.47 -14.73
CA GLU A 82 -4.25 1.78 -14.09
C GLU A 82 -2.99 2.00 -13.25
N VAL A 83 -2.37 3.16 -13.39
CA VAL A 83 -1.24 3.58 -12.56
C VAL A 83 -1.64 4.83 -11.80
N SER A 84 -1.50 4.79 -10.48
CA SER A 84 -1.93 5.89 -9.61
C SER A 84 -0.95 6.10 -8.46
N SER A 85 -0.89 7.31 -7.93
CA SER A 85 -0.38 7.50 -6.57
C SER A 85 -1.41 6.99 -5.55
N PRO A 86 -0.99 6.54 -4.37
CA PRO A 86 -1.91 6.05 -3.34
C PRO A 86 -2.78 7.15 -2.70
N GLY A 87 -2.42 8.43 -2.89
CA GLY A 87 -3.17 9.56 -2.35
C GLY A 87 -3.45 9.44 -0.84
N LEU A 88 -4.72 9.65 -0.47
CA LEU A 88 -5.22 9.59 0.91
C LEU A 88 -5.45 8.16 1.43
N ASP A 89 -5.59 7.19 0.53
CA ASP A 89 -5.84 5.78 0.84
C ASP A 89 -4.55 4.96 0.98
N ARG A 90 -3.40 5.63 1.14
CA ARG A 90 -2.11 4.96 1.29
C ARG A 90 -2.16 3.91 2.40
N PRO A 91 -1.88 2.63 2.09
CA PRO A 91 -1.77 1.61 3.11
C PRO A 91 -0.55 1.90 3.99
N LEU A 92 -0.73 1.90 5.31
CA LEU A 92 0.36 2.06 6.25
C LEU A 92 0.85 0.66 6.66
N GLN A 93 1.97 0.22 6.08
CA GLN A 93 2.49 -1.13 6.33
C GLN A 93 3.93 -1.10 6.84
N LYS A 94 4.79 -0.33 6.19
CA LYS A 94 6.21 -0.20 6.53
C LYS A 94 6.41 0.97 7.48
N GLU A 95 7.45 0.92 8.31
CA GLU A 95 7.78 2.00 9.26
C GLU A 95 7.85 3.39 8.60
N ARG A 96 8.43 3.47 7.40
CA ARG A 96 8.51 4.71 6.62
C ARG A 96 7.14 5.33 6.30
N ASP A 97 6.12 4.51 6.09
CA ASP A 97 4.77 4.96 5.76
C ASP A 97 4.19 5.68 6.98
N PHE A 98 4.44 5.13 8.17
CA PHE A 98 4.10 5.76 9.45
C PHE A 98 4.93 7.01 9.71
N ARG A 99 6.24 7.01 9.43
CA ARG A 99 7.07 8.23 9.60
C ARG A 99 6.51 9.43 8.83
N ARG A 100 6.02 9.23 7.60
CA ARG A 100 5.36 10.27 6.78
C ARG A 100 4.00 10.75 7.34
N CYS A 101 3.45 10.00 8.28
CA CYS A 101 2.17 10.29 8.94
C CYS A 101 2.34 10.86 10.36
N ILE A 102 3.57 11.12 10.82
CA ILE A 102 3.80 11.77 12.12
C ILE A 102 3.04 13.11 12.14
N GLY A 103 2.31 13.34 13.23
CA GLY A 103 1.42 14.48 13.43
C GLY A 103 0.02 14.31 12.84
N LYS A 104 -0.23 13.30 11.99
CA LYS A 104 -1.57 13.02 11.43
C LYS A 104 -2.36 12.08 12.33
N LYS A 105 -3.68 12.11 12.21
CA LYS A 105 -4.57 11.15 12.85
C LYS A 105 -4.63 9.87 12.03
N ILE A 106 -4.45 8.73 12.68
CA ILE A 106 -4.46 7.40 12.06
C ILE A 106 -5.43 6.49 12.81
N TYR A 107 -5.98 5.52 12.07
CA TYR A 107 -6.71 4.39 12.61
C TYR A 107 -5.83 3.15 12.51
N LEU A 108 -5.75 2.40 13.61
CA LEU A 108 -5.07 1.12 13.72
C LEU A 108 -6.07 0.05 14.13
N ASN A 109 -6.03 -1.08 13.44
CA ASN A 109 -6.66 -2.33 13.87
C ASN A 109 -5.54 -3.31 14.22
N LEU A 110 -5.57 -3.84 15.45
CA LEU A 110 -4.53 -4.67 16.04
C LEU A 110 -4.90 -6.15 15.95
N LYS A 111 -3.88 -7.00 15.78
CA LYS A 111 -4.02 -8.46 15.82
C LYS A 111 -4.40 -8.95 17.21
N ASN A 112 -3.83 -8.35 18.24
CA ASN A 112 -4.12 -8.62 19.65
C ASN A 112 -4.57 -7.33 20.34
N PRO A 113 -5.47 -7.40 21.34
CA PRO A 113 -5.89 -6.22 22.07
C PRO A 113 -4.70 -5.58 22.82
N CYS A 114 -4.51 -4.27 22.68
CA CYS A 114 -3.62 -3.49 23.52
C CYS A 114 -4.50 -2.77 24.55
N ASN A 115 -4.31 -3.04 25.85
CA ASN A 115 -5.15 -2.50 26.93
C ASN A 115 -6.66 -2.70 26.71
N ASN A 116 -7.08 -3.90 26.27
CA ASN A 116 -8.46 -4.26 25.91
C ASN A 116 -9.04 -3.52 24.69
N GLU A 117 -8.26 -2.72 23.98
CA GLU A 117 -8.66 -2.05 22.74
C GLU A 117 -8.00 -2.77 21.54
N THR A 118 -8.82 -3.26 20.61
CA THR A 118 -8.37 -3.85 19.33
C THR A 118 -8.32 -2.82 18.21
N GLU A 119 -9.02 -1.69 18.39
CA GLU A 119 -9.06 -0.59 17.45
C GLU A 119 -8.60 0.68 18.17
N LEU A 120 -7.60 1.35 17.61
CA LEU A 120 -7.07 2.59 18.15
C LEU A 120 -7.20 3.70 17.10
N THR A 121 -7.68 4.85 17.53
CA THR A 121 -7.74 6.05 16.69
C THR A 121 -7.11 7.21 17.43
N GLY A 122 -6.05 7.78 16.85
CA GLY A 122 -5.26 8.80 17.52
C GLY A 122 -4.23 9.46 16.63
N GLN A 123 -3.54 10.44 17.18
CA GLN A 123 -2.47 11.14 16.47
C GLN A 123 -1.18 10.33 16.56
N LEU A 124 -0.54 10.06 15.42
CA LEU A 124 0.77 9.41 15.42
C LEU A 124 1.83 10.41 15.88
N ILE A 125 2.53 10.10 16.96
CA ILE A 125 3.56 10.96 17.54
C ILE A 125 4.96 10.53 17.09
N LYS A 126 5.19 9.22 16.98
CA LYS A 126 6.50 8.67 16.69
C LYS A 126 6.40 7.34 15.94
N ALA A 127 7.36 7.08 15.06
CA ALA A 127 7.51 5.80 14.34
C ALA A 127 9.01 5.51 14.16
N GLU A 128 9.57 4.65 15.03
CA GLU A 128 10.99 4.28 14.99
C GLU A 128 11.21 2.86 15.52
N ASN A 129 12.23 2.17 15.00
CA ASN A 129 12.68 0.86 15.51
C ASN A 129 11.55 -0.19 15.62
N GLY A 130 10.60 -0.16 14.69
CA GLY A 130 9.44 -1.04 14.68
C GLY A 130 8.33 -0.68 15.69
N LEU A 131 8.45 0.43 16.41
CA LEU A 131 7.48 0.89 17.42
C LEU A 131 6.79 2.17 16.98
N LEU A 132 5.47 2.22 17.18
CA LEU A 132 4.63 3.37 16.95
C LEU A 132 4.10 3.94 18.26
N THR A 133 4.23 5.23 18.48
CA THR A 133 3.61 5.94 19.60
C THR A 133 2.38 6.70 19.10
N ILE A 134 1.18 6.30 19.53
CA ILE A 134 -0.08 6.95 19.16
C ILE A 134 -0.73 7.62 20.38
N LYS A 135 -1.17 8.87 20.20
CA LYS A 135 -1.92 9.64 21.20
C LYS A 135 -3.42 9.54 20.94
N CYS A 136 -4.13 8.83 21.81
CA CYS A 136 -5.58 8.69 21.76
C CYS A 136 -6.25 9.64 22.78
N GLY A 137 -7.19 10.46 22.31
CA GLY A 137 -7.90 11.43 23.15
C GLY A 137 -6.99 12.52 23.73
N LYS A 138 -7.28 12.99 24.95
CA LYS A 138 -6.56 14.13 25.57
C LYS A 138 -5.16 13.75 26.06
N THR A 139 -4.96 12.54 26.60
CA THR A 139 -3.73 12.18 27.33
C THR A 139 -3.25 10.73 27.19
N LYS A 140 -4.00 9.80 26.59
CA LYS A 140 -3.55 8.41 26.51
C LYS A 140 -2.51 8.25 25.41
N LEU A 141 -1.36 7.68 25.74
CA LEU A 141 -0.32 7.27 24.80
C LEU A 141 -0.30 5.74 24.76
N TYR A 142 -0.27 5.17 23.56
CA TYR A 142 -0.09 3.74 23.33
C TYR A 142 1.19 3.54 22.52
N GLU A 143 1.99 2.56 22.91
CA GLU A 143 3.13 2.08 22.15
C GLU A 143 2.76 0.74 21.53
N ILE A 144 2.81 0.66 20.20
CA ILE A 144 2.34 -0.49 19.42
C ILE A 144 3.48 -0.95 18.51
N SER A 145 3.77 -2.25 18.52
CA SER A 145 4.71 -2.82 17.55
C SER A 145 4.07 -2.89 16.16
N LEU A 146 4.82 -2.54 15.11
CA LEU A 146 4.39 -2.68 13.72
C LEU A 146 3.88 -4.09 13.40
N GLN A 147 4.45 -5.11 14.04
CA GLN A 147 4.07 -6.51 13.81
C GLN A 147 2.68 -6.85 14.36
N GLU A 148 2.18 -6.08 15.33
CA GLU A 148 0.86 -6.27 15.94
C GLU A 148 -0.25 -5.58 15.14
N ILE A 149 0.09 -4.79 14.12
CA ILE A 149 -0.88 -4.10 13.29
C ILE A 149 -1.43 -5.07 12.26
N GLN A 150 -2.75 -5.24 12.23
CA GLN A 150 -3.46 -5.96 11.18
C GLN A 150 -3.79 -5.03 10.01
N LYS A 151 -4.24 -3.82 10.31
CA LYS A 151 -4.61 -2.82 9.29
C LYS A 151 -4.37 -1.42 9.84
N ALA A 152 -3.87 -0.53 8.99
CA ALA A 152 -3.68 0.86 9.33
C ALA A 152 -4.00 1.79 8.15
N LYS A 153 -4.60 2.94 8.47
CA LYS A 153 -4.95 3.97 7.49
C LYS A 153 -4.93 5.36 8.12
N ILE A 154 -4.74 6.38 7.29
CA ILE A 154 -4.92 7.77 7.69
C ILE A 154 -6.41 8.02 7.95
N GLN A 155 -6.73 8.82 8.97
CA GLN A 155 -8.09 9.25 9.25
C GLN A 155 -8.18 10.77 9.21
N PHE A 156 -9.07 11.27 8.34
CA PHE A 156 -9.39 12.69 8.19
C PHE A 156 -10.42 13.14 9.22
#